data_AF-Q9GC00-F1
#
_entry.id   AF-Q9GC00-F1
#
_cell.length_a   1.000
_cell.length_b   1.000
_cell.length_c   1.000
_cell.angle_alpha   90.00
_cell.angle_beta   90.00
_cell.angle_gamma   90.00
#
_symmetry.space_group_name_H-M   'P 1'
#
loop_
_entity.id
_entity.type
_entity.pdbx_description
1 polymer ?
#
loop_
_entity_poly.entity_id
_entity_poly.type
_entity_poly.pdbx_seq_one_letter_code
_entity_poly.pdbx_strand_id
1 'polypeptide(L)'
;MLGDPDNFSPANPLNTPPHIKPEWYFLFAYAILRSIPNKLGGVLALLASILVLLIIPFLHTSNQRSLMFRPISQTLFWILTANLFTLT
;
A
#
# COMPACT_ATOMS: atom_id res chain seq x y z
N MET A 1 7.49 -19.11 -8.45
CA MET A 1 6.32 -18.54 -9.15
C MET A 1 5.84 -17.18 -8.59
N LEU A 2 6.56 -16.55 -7.65
CA LEU A 2 6.24 -15.19 -7.15
C LEU A 2 7.19 -14.10 -7.69
N GLY A 3 8.20 -14.50 -8.47
CA GLY A 3 9.16 -13.59 -9.08
C GLY A 3 8.74 -13.24 -10.51
N ASP A 4 9.13 -12.06 -10.96
CA ASP A 4 8.87 -11.60 -12.32
C ASP A 4 9.83 -12.28 -13.31
N PRO A 5 9.33 -12.92 -14.40
CA PRO A 5 10.18 -13.47 -15.46
C PRO A 5 11.18 -12.48 -16.06
N ASP A 6 10.83 -11.18 -16.09
CA ASP A 6 11.69 -10.14 -16.67
C ASP A 6 13.01 -10.00 -15.89
N ASN A 7 13.01 -10.32 -14.59
CA ASN A 7 14.20 -10.28 -13.73
C ASN A 7 15.24 -11.38 -14.02
N PHE A 8 14.91 -12.38 -14.87
CA PHE A 8 15.88 -13.38 -15.32
C PHE A 8 16.70 -12.93 -16.53
N SER A 9 16.30 -11.82 -17.18
CA SER A 9 17.08 -11.19 -18.24
C SER A 9 18.13 -10.23 -17.64
N PRO A 10 19.33 -10.11 -18.22
CA PRO A 10 20.31 -9.11 -17.78
C PRO A 10 19.76 -7.68 -17.92
N ALA A 11 20.09 -6.82 -16.96
CA ALA A 11 19.61 -5.43 -16.95
C ALA A 11 20.10 -4.65 -18.19
N ASN A 12 19.18 -3.90 -18.82
CA ASN A 12 19.48 -3.02 -19.95
C ASN A 12 19.02 -1.58 -19.63
N PRO A 13 19.94 -0.62 -19.42
CA PRO A 13 19.58 0.74 -19.04
C PRO A 13 18.90 1.54 -20.17
N LEU A 14 18.97 1.07 -21.41
CA LEU A 14 18.38 1.74 -22.58
C LEU A 14 16.98 1.21 -22.92
N ASN A 15 16.52 0.14 -22.28
CA ASN A 15 15.24 -0.49 -22.59
C ASN A 15 14.47 -0.88 -21.32
N THR A 16 13.25 -0.35 -21.18
CA THR A 16 12.34 -0.71 -20.09
C THR A 16 11.27 -1.67 -20.61
N PRO A 17 11.05 -2.84 -19.96
CA PRO A 17 9.99 -3.75 -20.33
C PRO A 17 8.60 -3.07 -20.32
N PRO A 18 7.72 -3.35 -21.28
CA PRO A 18 6.43 -2.67 -21.41
C PRO A 18 5.45 -2.97 -20.27
N HIS A 19 5.59 -4.12 -19.60
CA HIS A 19 4.72 -4.55 -18.50
C HIS A 19 5.40 -4.46 -17.12
N ILE A 20 6.38 -3.57 -16.98
CA ILE A 20 7.13 -3.38 -15.72
C ILE A 20 6.19 -3.12 -14.55
N LYS A 21 6.37 -3.91 -13.49
CA LYS A 21 5.64 -3.80 -12.23
C LYS A 21 6.59 -4.14 -11.08
N PRO A 22 6.34 -3.63 -9.87
CA PRO A 22 7.12 -4.01 -8.72
C PRO A 22 6.70 -5.39 -8.21
N GLU A 23 7.43 -5.90 -7.23
CA GLU A 23 7.08 -7.12 -6.51
C GLU A 23 5.71 -7.00 -5.82
N TRP A 24 5.05 -8.15 -5.61
CA TRP A 24 3.66 -8.21 -5.17
C TRP A 24 3.37 -7.45 -3.87
N TYR A 25 4.31 -7.46 -2.91
CA TYR A 25 4.16 -6.77 -1.62
C TYR A 25 4.29 -5.24 -1.72
N PHE A 26 4.77 -4.70 -2.84
CA PHE A 26 4.81 -3.26 -3.12
C PHE A 26 3.62 -2.76 -3.95
N LEU A 27 2.75 -3.65 -4.44
CA LEU A 27 1.67 -3.27 -5.34
C LEU A 27 0.71 -2.24 -4.74
N PHE A 28 0.37 -2.35 -3.45
CA PHE A 28 -0.52 -1.38 -2.80
C PHE A 28 0.05 0.05 -2.81
N ALA A 29 1.35 0.20 -2.51
CA ALA A 29 2.02 1.50 -2.49
C ALA A 29 2.17 2.05 -3.91
N TYR A 30 2.43 1.16 -4.89
CA TYR A 30 2.50 1.50 -6.30
C TYR A 30 1.15 1.95 -6.87
N ALA A 31 0.05 1.32 -6.46
CA ALA A 31 -1.31 1.74 -6.81
C ALA A 31 -1.62 3.14 -6.26
N ILE A 32 -1.28 3.41 -4.99
CA ILE A 32 -1.42 4.74 -4.37
C ILE A 32 -0.61 5.79 -5.15
N LEU A 33 0.66 5.49 -5.47
CA LEU A 33 1.53 6.39 -6.24
C LEU A 33 0.93 6.76 -7.60
N ARG A 34 0.41 5.77 -8.35
CA ARG A 34 -0.18 5.97 -9.68
C ARG A 34 -1.57 6.59 -9.66
N SER A 35 -2.29 6.54 -8.53
CA SER A 35 -3.62 7.13 -8.39
C SER A 35 -3.61 8.67 -8.44
N ILE A 36 -2.46 9.30 -8.18
CA ILE A 36 -2.31 10.75 -8.14
C ILE A 36 -1.60 11.22 -9.41
N PRO A 37 -2.26 12.01 -10.29
CA PRO A 37 -1.68 12.52 -11.52
C PRO A 37 -0.74 13.73 -11.27
N ASN A 38 0.09 13.67 -10.23
CA ASN A 38 1.08 14.68 -9.88
C ASN A 38 2.33 14.01 -9.32
N LYS A 39 3.50 14.39 -9.84
CA LYS A 39 4.78 13.78 -9.46
C LYS A 39 5.09 13.93 -7.96
N LEU A 40 4.95 15.13 -7.41
CA LEU A 40 5.24 15.40 -6.01
C LEU A 40 4.15 14.84 -5.09
N GLY A 41 2.87 15.02 -5.47
CA GLY A 41 1.73 14.50 -4.73
C GLY A 41 1.75 12.98 -4.59
N GLY A 42 2.07 12.26 -5.66
CA GLY A 42 2.20 10.79 -5.64
C GLY A 42 3.29 10.32 -4.68
N VAL A 43 4.47 10.95 -4.71
CA VAL A 43 5.58 10.60 -3.80
C VAL A 43 5.22 10.87 -2.35
N LEU A 44 4.59 12.01 -2.07
CA LEU A 44 4.12 12.34 -0.72
C LEU A 44 3.06 11.36 -0.23
N ALA A 45 2.12 10.94 -1.09
CA ALA A 45 1.09 9.97 -0.72
C ALA A 45 1.67 8.57 -0.45
N LEU A 46 2.65 8.14 -1.25
CA LEU A 46 3.38 6.89 -1.00
C LEU A 46 4.05 6.93 0.37
N LEU A 47 4.80 8.00 0.69
CA LEU A 47 5.42 8.14 2.01
C LEU A 47 4.38 8.19 3.13
N ALA A 48 3.30 8.94 2.93
CA ALA A 48 2.21 9.06 3.90
C ALA A 48 1.52 7.71 4.16
N SER A 49 1.39 6.83 3.16
CA SER A 49 0.75 5.51 3.32
C SER A 49 1.46 4.62 4.35
N ILE A 50 2.75 4.84 4.59
CA ILE A 50 3.55 4.14 5.60
C ILE A 50 3.59 4.97 6.89
N LEU A 51 3.86 6.28 6.78
CA LEU A 51 4.01 7.16 7.94
C LEU A 51 2.72 7.32 8.75
N VAL A 52 1.54 7.14 8.15
CA VAL A 52 0.26 7.16 8.87
C VAL A 52 0.22 6.18 10.03
N LEU A 53 0.97 5.07 9.96
CA LEU A 53 1.07 4.08 11.04
C LEU A 53 1.61 4.68 12.34
N LEU A 54 2.49 5.68 12.25
CA LEU A 54 3.06 6.36 13.42
C LEU A 54 2.03 7.23 14.16
N ILE A 55 0.96 7.64 13.46
CA ILE A 55 -0.07 8.52 14.01
C ILE A 55 -1.19 7.71 14.68
N ILE A 56 -1.28 6.39 14.40
CA ILE A 56 -2.33 5.50 14.94
C ILE A 56 -2.49 5.60 16.46
N PRO A 57 -1.44 5.61 17.29
CA PRO A 57 -1.60 5.71 18.75
C PRO A 57 -2.30 7.00 19.20
N PHE A 58 -2.09 8.10 18.48
CA PHE A 58 -2.69 9.40 18.79
C PHE A 58 -4.15 9.51 18.31
N LEU A 59 -4.55 8.70 17.33
CA LEU A 59 -5.92 8.63 16.82
C LEU A 59 -6.81 7.68 17.64
N HIS A 60 -6.26 6.97 18.63
CA HIS A 60 -7.03 6.06 19.47
C HIS A 60 -7.92 6.85 20.44
N THR A 61 -9.22 6.84 20.18
CA THR A 61 -10.24 7.58 20.98
C THR A 61 -11.05 6.70 21.92
N SER A 62 -10.85 5.38 21.89
CA SER A 62 -11.68 4.42 22.61
C SER A 62 -11.14 4.14 24.00
N ASN A 63 -12.01 4.01 24.99
CA ASN A 63 -11.59 3.57 26.33
C ASN A 63 -11.13 2.11 26.36
N GLN A 64 -11.51 1.30 25.37
CA GLN A 64 -11.07 -0.09 25.23
C GLN A 64 -9.90 -0.18 24.24
N ARG A 65 -8.82 -0.85 24.66
CA ARG A 65 -7.61 -1.06 23.85
C ARG A 65 -7.85 -1.99 22.66
N SER A 66 -8.51 -3.13 22.89
CA SER A 66 -8.75 -4.15 21.85
C SER A 66 -9.97 -3.83 20.98
N LEU A 67 -10.00 -4.38 19.76
CA LEU A 67 -11.17 -4.34 18.89
C LEU A 67 -12.21 -5.42 19.25
N MET A 68 -11.90 -6.39 20.12
CA MET A 68 -12.74 -7.59 20.39
C MET A 68 -14.19 -7.26 20.75
N PHE A 69 -14.45 -6.19 21.50
CA PHE A 69 -15.81 -5.80 21.94
C PHE A 69 -16.32 -4.53 21.24
N ARG A 70 -15.76 -4.19 20.07
CA ARG A 70 -16.06 -2.96 19.32
C ARG A 70 -16.54 -3.32 17.90
N PRO A 71 -17.80 -3.73 17.72
CA PRO A 71 -18.28 -4.28 16.44
C PRO A 71 -18.11 -3.30 15.27
N ILE A 72 -18.41 -2.01 15.46
CA ILE A 72 -18.22 -0.98 14.44
C ILE A 72 -16.73 -0.88 14.05
N SER A 73 -15.82 -0.84 15.02
CA SER A 73 -14.38 -0.76 14.74
C SER A 73 -13.84 -2.03 14.06
N GLN A 74 -14.38 -3.22 14.39
CA GLN A 74 -14.05 -4.45 13.66
C GLN A 74 -14.46 -4.39 12.19
N THR A 75 -15.69 -3.92 11.90
CA THR A 75 -16.14 -3.78 10.52
C THR A 75 -15.25 -2.83 9.72
N LEU A 76 -14.87 -1.68 10.31
CA LEU A 76 -13.95 -0.73 9.67
C LEU A 76 -12.55 -1.32 9.45
N PHE A 77 -12.04 -2.13 10.38
CA PHE A 77 -10.76 -2.83 10.20
C PHE A 77 -10.81 -3.82 9.02
N TRP A 78 -11.89 -4.57 8.87
CA TRP A 78 -12.05 -5.48 7.75
C TRP A 78 -12.26 -4.76 6.42
N ILE A 79 -12.96 -3.62 6.41
CA ILE A 79 -13.05 -2.75 5.23
C ILE A 79 -11.66 -2.23 4.83
N LEU A 80 -10.83 -1.78 5.79
CA LEU A 80 -9.45 -1.36 5.52
C LEU A 80 -8.62 -2.50 4.92
N THR A 81 -8.76 -3.71 5.48
CA THR A 81 -8.05 -4.89 5.00
C THR A 81 -8.46 -5.26 3.57
N ALA A 82 -9.77 -5.27 3.28
CA ALA A 82 -10.30 -5.48 1.95
C ALA A 82 -9.81 -4.41 0.96
N ASN A 83 -9.75 -3.14 1.38
CA ASN A 83 -9.24 -2.05 0.56
C ASN A 83 -7.74 -2.24 0.23
N LEU A 84 -6.92 -2.71 1.18
CA LEU A 84 -5.52 -3.05 0.89
C LEU A 84 -5.41 -4.17 -0.14
N PHE A 85 -6.26 -5.20 -0.05
CA PHE A 85 -6.33 -6.26 -1.06
C PHE A 85 -6.78 -5.75 -2.44
N THR A 86 -7.63 -4.73 -2.51
CA THR A 86 -7.99 -4.13 -3.81
C THR A 86 -6.88 -3.28 -4.41
N LEU A 87 -5.95 -2.79 -3.57
CA LEU A 87 -4.80 -2.00 -4.02
C LEU A 87 -3.62 -2.87 -4.46
N THR A 88 -3.55 -4.13 -4.01
CA THR A 88 -2.57 -5.12 -4.47
C THR A 88 -3.02 -5.80 -5.76
#